data_AF-A0AAU0F015-F1
#
_entry.id   AF-A0AAU0F015-F1
#
_cell.length_a   1.000
_cell.length_b   1.000
_cell.length_c   1.000
_cell.angle_alpha   90.00
_cell.angle_beta   90.00
_cell.angle_gamma   90.00
#
_symmetry.space_group_name_H-M   'P 1'
#
loop_
_entity.id
_entity.type
_entity.pdbx_description
1 polymer ?
#
loop_
_entity_poly.entity_id
_entity_poly.type
_entity_poly.pdbx_seq_one_letter_code
_entity_poly.pdbx_strand_id
1 'polypeptide(L)' 'MVRFCAETNAQTLNDVKAFNYEGYRIDEERSTDSNLVFVR' A
#
# COMPACT_ATOMS: atom_id res chain seq x y z
N MET A 1 2.65 -4.90 -5.51
CA MET A 1 1.55 -5.06 -4.54
C MET A 1 1.29 -6.52 -4.16
N VAL A 2 0.72 -7.37 -5.03
CA VAL A 2 0.34 -8.76 -4.66
C VAL A 2 1.47 -9.56 -4.02
N ARG A 3 2.67 -9.51 -4.62
CA ARG A 3 3.88 -10.14 -4.06
C ARG A 3 4.22 -9.62 -2.66
N PHE A 4 4.21 -8.29 -2.48
CA PHE A 4 4.44 -7.67 -1.17
C PHE A 4 3.45 -8.18 -0.13
N CYS A 5 2.15 -8.23 -0.45
CA CYS A 5 1.13 -8.73 0.47
C CYS A 5 1.36 -10.20 0.86
N ALA A 6 1.80 -11.04 -0.09
CA ALA A 6 2.12 -12.44 0.19
C ALA A 6 3.40 -12.59 1.04
N GLU A 7 4.44 -11.81 0.78
CA GLU A 7 5.71 -11.85 1.51
C GLU A 7 5.58 -11.31 2.93
N THR A 8 4.73 -10.29 3.15
CA THR A 8 4.50 -9.69 4.48
C THR A 8 3.32 -10.29 5.23
N ASN A 9 2.58 -11.22 4.59
CA ASN A 9 1.31 -11.74 5.10
C ASN A 9 0.33 -10.63 5.52
N ALA A 10 0.21 -9.58 4.71
CA ALA A 10 -0.65 -8.42 4.99
C ALA A 10 -2.10 -8.85 5.27
N GLN A 11 -2.65 -8.44 6.42
CA GLN A 11 -4.02 -8.78 6.85
C GLN A 11 -4.95 -7.57 6.87
N THR A 12 -4.38 -6.37 6.94
CA THR A 12 -5.11 -5.12 7.10
C THR A 12 -4.74 -4.11 6.03
N LEU A 13 -5.60 -3.12 5.81
CA LEU A 13 -5.27 -2.00 4.91
C LEU A 13 -4.02 -1.26 5.37
N ASN A 14 -3.79 -1.14 6.68
CA ASN A 14 -2.59 -0.52 7.23
C ASN A 14 -1.32 -1.28 6.84
N ASP A 15 -1.36 -2.62 6.77
CA ASP A 15 -0.21 -3.40 6.30
C ASP A 15 0.07 -3.12 4.81
N VAL A 16 -0.99 -2.92 4.02
CA VAL A 16 -0.89 -2.56 2.60
C VAL A 16 -0.31 -1.15 2.42
N LYS A 17 -0.62 -0.20 3.32
CA LYS A 17 -0.04 1.17 3.29
C LYS A 17 1.49 1.18 3.38
N ALA A 18 2.11 0.15 3.95
CA ALA A 18 3.57 0.04 4.03
C ALA A 18 4.26 -0.34 2.69
N PHE A 19 3.49 -0.58 1.62
CA PHE A 19 4.04 -0.89 0.31
C PHE A 19 4.92 0.25 -0.23
N ASN A 20 6.17 -0.06 -0.60
CA ASN A 20 7.16 0.94 -1.02
C ASN A 20 8.13 0.49 -2.12
N TYR A 21 7.76 -0.51 -2.93
CA TYR A 21 8.65 -1.03 -3.97
C TYR A 21 8.80 -0.08 -5.15
N GLU A 22 9.98 -0.10 -5.78
CA GLU A 22 10.26 0.65 -7.02
C GLU A 22 9.99 2.17 -6.94
N GLY A 23 10.03 2.72 -5.72
CA GLY A 23 9.83 4.13 -5.45
C GLY A 23 8.37 4.54 -5.25
N TYR A 24 7.40 3.62 -5.35
CA TYR A 24 6.02 3.90 -5.00
C TYR A 24 5.89 4.24 -3.51
N ARG A 25 5.00 5.16 -3.17
CA ARG A 25 4.61 5.50 -1.79
C ARG A 25 3.12 5.81 -1.74
N ILE A 26 2.51 5.59 -0.58
CA ILE A 26 1.12 5.98 -0.36
C ILE A 26 0.97 7.50 -0.39
N ASP A 27 -0.06 7.96 -1.11
CA ASP A 27 -0.55 9.32 -1.09
C ASP A 27 -1.78 9.36 -0.16
N GLU A 28 -1.57 9.72 1.11
CA GLU A 28 -2.63 9.73 2.13
C GLU A 28 -3.71 10.77 1.83
N GLU A 29 -3.37 11.89 1.17
CA GLU A 29 -4.34 12.95 0.85
C GLU A 29 -5.31 12.53 -0.25
N ARG A 30 -4.85 11.69 -1.19
CA ARG A 30 -5.69 11.15 -2.27
C ARG A 30 -6.35 9.81 -1.93
N SER A 31 -5.94 9.19 -0.81
CA SER A 31 -6.50 7.93 -0.35
C SER A 31 -7.77 8.14 0.47
N THR A 32 -8.66 7.16 0.42
CA THR A 32 -9.83 7.06 1.30
C THR A 32 -9.75 5.76 2.10
N ASP A 33 -10.69 5.58 3.04
CA ASP A 33 -10.75 4.39 3.90
C ASP A 33 -10.77 3.07 3.12
N SER A 34 -11.28 3.07 1.89
CA SER A 34 -11.40 1.87 1.05
C SER A 34 -10.59 1.93 -0.25
N ASN A 35 -10.01 3.08 -0.58
CA ASN A 35 -9.24 3.25 -1.81
C ASN A 35 -7.87 3.87 -1.52
N LEU A 36 -6.82 3.05 -1.63
CA LEU A 36 -5.44 3.46 -1.36
C LEU A 36 -4.75 3.84 -2.66
N VAL A 37 -4.27 5.07 -2.75
CA VAL A 37 -3.55 5.60 -3.90
C VAL A 37 -2.06 5.57 -3.64
N PHE A 38 -1.31 4.97 -4.56
CA PHE A 38 0.15 4.93 -4.52
C PHE A 38 0.73 5.67 -5.73
N VAL A 39 1.68 6.56 -5.47
CA VAL A 39 2.34 7.40 -6.49
C VAL A 39 3.84 7.18 -6.47
N ARG A 40 4.52 7.51 -7.58
CA ARG A 40 5.98 7.44 -7.74
C ARG A 40 6.52 8.83 -8.07
#